data_AF-A0A366E7Y0-F1
#
_entry.id   AF-A0A366E7Y0-F1
#
_cell.length_a   1.000
_cell.length_b   1.000
_cell.length_c   1.000
_cell.angle_alpha   90.00
_cell.angle_beta   90.00
_cell.angle_gamma   90.00
#
_symmetry.space_group_name_H-M   'P 1'
#
loop_
_entity.id
_entity.type
_entity.pdbx_description
1 polymer ?
#
loop_
_entity_poly.entity_id
_entity_poly.type
_entity_poly.pdbx_seq_one_letter_code
_entity_poly.pdbx_strand_id
1 'polypeptide(L)'
;MFTHEELWSAIDMVAKRAQLTPSGLARRAGLDPTTFNKSKRFSADGRPRWPSTESLAKILEVTEIDVMTFAQLLGGEKYSERTPKNVKQLPD
;
A
#
# COMPACT_ATOMS: atom_id res chain seq x y z
N MET A 1 1.97 8.96 12.77
CA MET A 1 2.80 9.16 11.57
C MET A 1 3.08 7.79 11.00
N PHE A 2 2.97 7.60 9.68
CA PHE A 2 3.13 6.28 9.05
C PHE A 2 4.58 5.78 9.14
N THR A 3 4.76 4.48 9.32
CA THR A 3 6.06 3.81 9.33
C THR A 3 6.38 3.18 7.97
N HIS A 4 7.67 2.91 7.73
CA HIS A 4 8.11 2.19 6.54
C HIS A 4 7.47 0.80 6.45
N GLU A 5 7.35 0.10 7.59
CA GLU A 5 6.76 -1.23 7.67
C GLU A 5 5.28 -1.22 7.29
N GLU A 6 4.52 -0.26 7.82
CA GLU A 6 3.10 -0.05 7.48
C GLU A 6 2.90 0.14 5.98
N LEU A 7 3.73 0.97 5.34
CA LEU A 7 3.63 1.19 3.90
C LEU A 7 3.96 -0.08 3.11
N TRP A 8 5.02 -0.80 3.47
CA TRP A 8 5.38 -2.05 2.81
C TRP A 8 4.31 -3.13 3.00
N SER A 9 3.70 -3.19 4.17
CA SER A 9 2.57 -4.09 4.46
C SER A 9 1.35 -3.73 3.60
N ALA A 10 1.04 -2.45 3.43
CA ALA A 10 -0.03 -2.00 2.55
C ALA A 10 0.21 -2.42 1.09
N ILE A 11 1.45 -2.32 0.58
CA ILE A 11 1.81 -2.82 -0.76
C ILE A 11 1.59 -4.34 -0.86
N ASP A 12 1.98 -5.10 0.16
CA ASP A 12 1.75 -6.55 0.21
C ASP A 12 0.24 -6.88 0.21
N MET A 13 -0.58 -6.07 0.89
CA MET A 13 -2.04 -6.19 0.88
C MET A 13 -2.64 -5.86 -0.48
N VAL A 14 -2.14 -4.83 -1.18
CA VAL A 14 -2.56 -4.50 -2.56
C VAL A 14 -2.27 -5.69 -3.48
N ALA A 15 -1.06 -6.26 -3.42
CA ALA A 15 -0.71 -7.43 -4.22
C ALA A 15 -1.65 -8.61 -3.91
N LYS A 16 -1.89 -8.88 -2.62
CA LYS A 16 -2.80 -9.95 -2.18
C LYS A 16 -4.24 -9.74 -2.67
N ARG A 17 -4.79 -8.53 -2.58
CA ARG A 17 -6.14 -8.18 -3.06
C ARG A 17 -6.27 -8.35 -4.57
N ALA A 18 -5.21 -8.03 -5.31
CA ALA A 18 -5.13 -8.25 -6.75
C ALA A 18 -4.83 -9.72 -7.14
N GLN A 19 -4.73 -10.64 -6.16
CA GLN A 19 -4.33 -12.04 -6.37
C GLN A 19 -2.95 -12.20 -7.04
N LEU A 20 -2.03 -11.29 -6.72
CA LEU A 20 -0.66 -11.24 -7.24
C LEU A 20 0.37 -11.43 -6.11
N THR A 21 1.56 -11.90 -6.49
CA THR A 21 2.75 -11.75 -5.66
C THR A 21 3.29 -10.32 -5.77
N PRO A 22 4.17 -9.84 -4.86
CA PRO A 22 4.80 -8.53 -5.02
C PRO A 22 5.51 -8.35 -6.37
N SER A 23 6.20 -9.39 -6.86
CA SER A 23 6.81 -9.35 -8.19
C SER A 23 5.79 -9.37 -9.32
N GLY A 24 4.66 -10.07 -9.15
CA GLY A 24 3.53 -10.05 -10.09
C GLY A 24 2.88 -8.67 -10.18
N LEU A 25 2.69 -8.01 -9.03
CA LEU A 25 2.19 -6.64 -8.95
C LEU A 25 3.15 -5.66 -9.65
N ALA A 26 4.46 -5.78 -9.40
CA ALA A 26 5.46 -4.96 -10.07
C ALA A 26 5.42 -5.12 -11.60
N ARG A 27 5.37 -6.36 -12.09
CA ARG A 27 5.25 -6.63 -13.54
C ARG A 27 3.97 -6.03 -14.14
N ARG A 28 2.83 -6.21 -13.47
CA ARG A 28 1.54 -5.65 -13.91
C ARG A 28 1.61 -4.12 -13.99
N ALA A 29 2.35 -3.49 -13.08
CA ALA A 29 2.58 -2.05 -13.03
C ALA A 29 3.69 -1.55 -13.99
N GLY A 30 4.25 -2.42 -14.84
CA GLY A 30 5.35 -2.05 -15.75
C GLY A 30 6.66 -1.70 -15.02
N LEU A 31 6.86 -2.20 -13.81
CA LEU A 31 8.05 -2.01 -12.98
C LEU A 31 8.99 -3.22 -13.07
N ASP A 32 10.24 -3.02 -12.65
CA ASP A 32 11.16 -4.14 -12.44
C ASP A 32 10.56 -5.15 -11.45
N PRO A 33 10.55 -6.46 -11.74
CA PRO A 33 9.91 -7.47 -10.89
C PRO A 33 10.43 -7.53 -9.44
N THR A 34 11.61 -6.96 -9.16
CA THR A 34 12.20 -6.95 -7.83
C THR A 34 11.84 -5.71 -7.01
N THR A 35 11.16 -4.73 -7.60
CA THR A 35 10.85 -3.42 -6.99
C THR A 35 10.25 -3.54 -5.58
N PHE A 36 9.36 -4.52 -5.37
CA PHE A 36 8.66 -4.71 -4.08
C PHE A 36 9.20 -5.86 -3.23
N ASN A 37 10.32 -6.48 -3.64
CA ASN A 37 10.94 -7.58 -2.90
C ASN A 37 11.51 -7.10 -1.56
N LYS A 38 11.55 -7.99 -0.56
CA LYS A 38 12.09 -7.68 0.79
C LYS A 38 13.51 -7.08 0.74
N SER A 39 14.36 -7.53 -0.17
CA SER A 39 15.73 -7.02 -0.34
C SER A 39 15.82 -5.57 -0.81
N LYS A 40 14.74 -4.98 -1.37
CA LYS A 40 14.68 -3.57 -1.77
C LYS A 40 14.10 -2.65 -0.68
N ARG A 41 13.55 -3.22 0.40
CA ARG A 41 12.91 -2.49 1.50
C ARG A 41 13.89 -1.85 2.49
N PHE A 42 15.17 -2.19 2.35
CA PHE A 42 16.26 -1.68 3.16
C PHE A 42 17.39 -1.19 2.24
N SER A 43 18.10 -0.14 2.65
CA SER A 43 19.35 0.28 2.01
C SER A 43 20.51 -0.65 2.39
N ALA A 44 21.66 -0.49 1.72
CA ALA A 44 22.83 -1.33 1.96
C ALA A 44 23.39 -1.24 3.39
N ASP A 45 23.14 -0.13 4.08
CA ASP A 45 23.47 0.11 5.49
C ASP A 45 22.39 -0.40 6.47
N GLY A 46 21.36 -1.11 5.97
CA GLY A 46 20.31 -1.74 6.77
C GLY A 46 19.18 -0.82 7.21
N ARG A 47 19.17 0.46 6.79
CA ARG A 47 18.08 1.38 7.13
C ARG A 47 16.82 1.06 6.31
N PRO A 48 15.61 1.14 6.91
CA PRO A 48 14.37 1.03 6.15
C PRO A 48 14.31 2.07 5.03
N ARG A 49 13.76 1.68 3.88
CA ARG A 49 13.63 2.51 2.68
C ARG A 49 12.16 2.69 2.32
N TRP A 50 11.75 3.92 2.00
CA TRP A 50 10.45 4.16 1.39
C TRP A 50 10.47 3.76 -0.10
N PRO A 51 9.42 3.11 -0.62
CA PRO A 51 9.22 3.00 -2.06
C PRO A 51 9.06 4.40 -2.67
N SER A 52 9.33 4.53 -3.96
CA SER A 52 9.13 5.81 -4.64
C SER A 52 7.65 6.10 -4.82
N THR A 53 7.28 7.39 -4.81
CA THR A 53 5.92 7.84 -5.14
C THR A 53 5.51 7.41 -6.55
N GLU A 54 6.43 7.33 -7.49
CA GLU A 54 6.18 6.81 -8.84
C GLU A 54 5.75 5.33 -8.81
N SER A 55 6.45 4.49 -8.04
CA SER A 55 6.11 3.08 -7.93
C SER A 55 4.75 2.89 -7.28
N LEU A 56 4.41 3.73 -6.29
CA LEU A 56 3.08 3.75 -5.67
C LEU A 56 2.00 4.16 -6.69
N ALA A 57 2.19 5.24 -7.44
CA ALA A 57 1.22 5.71 -8.42
C ALA A 57 0.90 4.63 -9.47
N LYS A 58 1.93 3.94 -9.99
CA LYS A 58 1.75 2.89 -10.99
C LYS A 58 0.96 1.69 -10.45
N ILE A 59 1.19 1.26 -9.20
CA ILE A 59 0.41 0.15 -8.65
C ILE A 59 -1.03 0.54 -8.38
N LEU A 60 -1.29 1.78 -7.93
CA LEU A 60 -2.64 2.28 -7.70
C LEU A 60 -3.45 2.31 -9.01
N GLU A 61 -2.82 2.78 -10.09
CA GLU A 61 -3.40 2.80 -11.43
C GLU A 61 -3.78 1.39 -11.93
N VAL A 62 -2.83 0.44 -11.95
CA VAL A 62 -3.09 -0.90 -12.54
C VAL A 62 -3.93 -1.83 -11.67
N THR A 63 -4.15 -1.46 -10.42
CA THR A 63 -5.04 -2.18 -9.48
C THR A 63 -6.38 -1.46 -9.28
N GLU A 64 -6.57 -0.30 -9.90
CA GLU A 64 -7.77 0.54 -9.76
C GLU A 64 -8.08 0.89 -8.31
N ILE A 65 -7.03 1.01 -7.48
CA ILE A 65 -7.14 1.40 -6.07
C ILE A 65 -6.89 2.90 -5.97
N ASP A 66 -7.87 3.63 -5.47
CA ASP A 66 -7.71 5.05 -5.20
C ASP A 66 -6.83 5.30 -3.95
N VAL A 67 -6.31 6.52 -3.83
CA VAL A 67 -5.39 6.91 -2.75
C VAL A 67 -6.03 6.79 -1.36
N MET A 68 -7.34 7.04 -1.22
CA MET A 68 -8.03 6.94 0.07
C MET A 68 -8.18 5.49 0.49
N THR A 69 -8.55 4.60 -0.43
CA THR A 69 -8.57 3.14 -0.19
C THR A 69 -7.18 2.63 0.19
N PHE A 70 -6.12 3.11 -0.47
CA PHE A 70 -4.75 2.76 -0.11
C PHE A 70 -4.37 3.30 1.28
N ALA A 71 -4.76 4.52 1.63
CA ALA A 71 -4.48 5.09 2.95
C ALA A 71 -5.12 4.29 4.09
N GLN A 72 -6.29 3.67 3.86
CA GLN A 72 -6.91 2.75 4.82
C GLN A 72 -6.06 1.49 5.06
N LEU A 73 -5.26 1.06 4.09
CA LEU A 73 -4.37 -0.09 4.23
C LEU A 73 -3.14 0.19 5.11
N LEU A 74 -2.70 1.44 5.19
CA LEU A 74 -1.51 1.83 5.97
C LEU A 74 -1.67 1.58 7.47
N GLY A 75 -2.90 1.44 7.96
CA GLY A 75 -3.21 1.21 9.36
C GLY A 75 -3.49 -0.24 9.76
N GLY A 76 -3.51 -1.17 8.78
CA GLY A 76 -4.01 -2.53 8.97
C GLY A 76 -5.46 -2.59 9.50
N GLU A 77 -5.88 -3.76 10.00
CA GLU A 77 -7.21 -3.99 10.64
C GLU A 77 -7.52 -3.04 11.82
N LYS A 78 -6.53 -2.27 12.32
CA LYS A 78 -6.76 -1.34 13.44
C LYS A 78 -7.55 -0.09 13.05
N TYR A 79 -7.67 0.22 11.76
CA TYR A 79 -8.45 1.36 11.28
C TYR A 79 -9.83 0.97 10.70
N SER A 80 -10.06 -0.30 10.36
CA SER A 80 -11.40 -0.78 9.95
C SER A 80 -12.41 -0.79 11.09
N GLU A 81 -11.95 -0.87 12.35
CA GLU A 81 -12.80 -0.76 13.55
C GLU A 81 -13.16 0.68 13.94
N ARG A 82 -12.51 1.69 13.35
CA ARG A 82 -12.77 3.12 13.60
C ARG A 82 -13.70 3.72 12.56
N THR A 83 -14.74 3.02 12.14
CA THR A 83 -15.90 3.69 11.56
C THR A 83 -16.60 4.43 12.71
N PRO A 84 -16.70 5.77 12.71
CA PRO A 84 -17.52 6.45 13.71
C PRO A 84 -18.96 5.97 13.54
N LYS A 85 -19.43 5.15 14.48
CA LYS A 85 -20.82 4.63 14.53
C LYS A 85 -21.89 5.71 14.74
N ASN A 86 -21.55 6.99 14.60
CA ASN A 86 -22.44 8.13 14.86
C ASN A 86 -22.16 9.30 13.89
N VAL A 87 -22.28 9.08 12.58
CA VAL A 87 -22.66 10.21 11.71
C VAL A 87 -24.17 10.35 11.88
N LYS A 88 -24.60 11.13 12.88
CA LYS A 88 -25.97 11.64 12.87
C LYS A 88 -26.11 12.45 11.59
N GLN A 89 -27.00 11.97 10.73
CA GLN A 89 -27.45 12.63 9.50
C GLN A 89 -27.77 14.09 9.84
N LEU A 90 -27.04 15.03 9.24
CA LEU A 90 -27.46 16.43 9.27
C LEU A 90 -28.77 16.52 8.48
N PRO A 91 -29.80 17.19 8.99
CA PRO A 91 -30.99 17.48 8.19
C PRO A 91 -30.64 18.41 7.02
N ASP A 92 -31.41 18.25 5.94
CA ASP A 92 -31.31 18.98 4.67
C ASP A 92 -31.29 20.51 4.82
#